data_AF-A0A9P5Q6F9-F1
#
_entry.id   AF-A0A9P5Q6F9-F1
#
_cell.length_a   1.000
_cell.length_b   1.000
_cell.length_c   1.000
_cell.angle_alpha   90.00
_cell.angle_beta   90.00
_cell.angle_gamma   90.00
#
_symmetry.space_group_name_H-M   'P 1'
#
loop_
_entity.id
_entity.type
_entity.pdbx_description
1 polymer ?
#
loop_
_entity_poly.entity_id
_entity_poly.type
_entity_poly.pdbx_seq_one_letter_code
_entity_poly.pdbx_strand_id
1 'polypeptide(L)'
;MAAKSTRETTSLHKGQACIYCRRRKMRCDGAKPFCGQCTKGNRQEDCEYTTEGQSQMETLENSISRLQARIHDLEHPATTRSTEEAVLLRPPYQYTNSPSGAFSPKSLLATVYFLGCLFSDNPTWKSRSQDFLAQALVYTAQGLSSTHPSKVLHTVQAEVLLANYFFSVGKLLEGRYHISISMSLCIGSGLNKIRPTESFSLYDNSGMSWKAGSPIEIGERIIAWWVTLSLDQSWAAACEINSYNDGIIAETETPWPLRIESYLQGQLLPW
;
A
#
# COMPACT_ATOMS: atom_id res chain seq x y z
N MET A 1 47.54 25.69 -65.81
CA MET A 1 47.60 24.62 -64.78
C MET A 1 46.25 24.52 -64.12
N ALA A 2 45.49 23.44 -64.37
CA ALA A 2 44.21 23.19 -63.70
C ALA A 2 44.21 21.71 -63.27
N ALA A 3 44.36 21.50 -61.96
CA ALA A 3 44.44 20.18 -61.35
C ALA A 3 43.07 19.50 -61.37
N LYS A 4 43.02 18.33 -62.01
CA LYS A 4 41.85 17.46 -62.11
C LYS A 4 41.69 16.76 -60.74
N SER A 5 40.75 17.21 -59.92
CA SER A 5 40.49 16.65 -58.60
C SER A 5 39.95 15.22 -58.72
N THR A 6 40.77 14.27 -58.30
CA THR A 6 40.53 12.83 -58.23
C THR A 6 39.43 12.53 -57.20
N ARG A 7 38.34 11.87 -57.63
CA ARG A 7 37.30 11.34 -56.74
C ARG A 7 37.80 10.07 -56.05
N GLU A 8 38.30 10.22 -54.83
CA GLU A 8 38.48 9.08 -53.92
C GLU A 8 37.12 8.66 -53.36
N THR A 9 36.64 7.47 -53.73
CA THR A 9 35.47 6.85 -53.10
C THR A 9 35.92 6.09 -51.86
N THR A 10 36.08 6.79 -50.74
CA THR A 10 36.15 6.16 -49.42
C THR A 10 34.75 5.63 -49.08
N SER A 11 34.60 4.30 -49.02
CA SER A 11 33.35 3.68 -48.59
C SER A 11 33.12 4.01 -47.11
N LEU A 12 32.04 4.72 -46.80
CA LEU A 12 31.68 4.98 -45.40
C LEU A 12 31.43 3.67 -44.65
N HIS A 13 31.92 3.59 -43.40
CA HIS A 13 31.59 2.50 -42.49
C HIS A 13 30.07 2.41 -42.26
N LYS A 14 29.56 1.18 -42.11
CA LYS A 14 28.14 0.91 -41.82
C LYS A 14 27.68 1.77 -40.64
N GLY A 15 26.61 2.54 -40.85
CA GLY A 15 26.01 3.36 -39.79
C GLY A 15 26.52 4.80 -39.69
N GLN A 16 27.44 5.25 -40.55
CA GLN A 16 27.96 6.64 -40.53
C GLN A 16 27.32 7.60 -41.56
N ALA A 17 26.32 7.16 -42.33
CA ALA A 17 25.53 8.07 -43.16
C ALA A 17 24.68 9.01 -42.29
N CYS A 18 24.47 10.25 -42.72
CA CYS A 18 23.56 11.18 -42.04
C CYS A 18 22.13 10.62 -41.96
N ILE A 19 21.36 11.09 -40.98
CA ILE A 19 20.00 10.61 -40.67
C ILE A 19 19.09 10.73 -41.91
N TYR A 20 19.17 11.85 -42.63
CA TYR A 20 18.38 12.09 -43.83
C TYR A 20 18.64 11.06 -44.94
N CYS A 21 19.91 10.87 -45.32
CA CYS A 21 20.27 9.92 -46.37
C CYS A 21 19.96 8.47 -45.97
N ARG A 22 20.08 8.14 -44.68
CA ARG A 22 19.71 6.82 -44.14
C ARG A 22 18.22 6.57 -44.27
N ARG A 23 17.37 7.54 -43.86
CA ARG A 23 15.90 7.44 -43.97
C ARG A 23 15.45 7.30 -45.42
N ARG A 24 16.11 8.01 -46.35
CA ARG A 24 15.82 7.93 -47.78
C ARG A 24 16.53 6.78 -48.52
N LYS A 25 17.30 5.96 -47.81
CA LYS A 25 18.08 4.83 -48.38
C LYS A 25 18.94 5.23 -49.59
N MET A 26 19.54 6.41 -49.53
CA MET A 26 20.35 6.97 -50.61
C MET A 26 21.82 7.10 -50.20
N ARG A 27 22.72 7.17 -51.19
CA ARG A 27 24.17 7.25 -50.94
C ARG A 27 24.53 8.54 -50.23
N CYS A 28 25.20 8.42 -49.09
CA CYS A 28 25.78 9.53 -48.33
C CYS A 28 27.31 9.47 -48.48
N ASP A 29 27.93 10.62 -48.70
CA ASP A 29 29.37 10.81 -48.82
C ASP A 29 30.04 11.17 -47.48
N GLY A 30 29.28 11.33 -46.40
CA GLY A 30 29.84 11.48 -45.06
C GLY A 30 30.55 12.80 -44.75
N ALA A 31 30.59 13.74 -45.71
CA ALA A 31 31.22 15.03 -45.50
C ALA A 31 30.53 15.82 -44.38
N LYS A 32 31.33 16.46 -43.52
CA LYS A 32 30.87 17.32 -42.41
C LYS A 32 31.21 18.79 -42.73
N PRO A 33 30.37 19.78 -42.39
CA PRO A 33 29.16 19.68 -41.54
C PRO A 33 27.93 19.10 -42.27
N PHE A 34 27.87 19.19 -43.59
CA PHE A 34 26.77 18.64 -44.39
C PHE A 34 27.31 17.74 -45.49
N CYS A 35 26.63 16.63 -45.74
CA CYS A 35 27.01 15.73 -46.82
C CYS A 35 26.74 16.39 -48.18
N GLY A 36 27.53 16.07 -49.21
CA GLY A 36 27.42 16.67 -50.53
C GLY A 36 26.07 16.39 -51.20
N GLN A 37 25.42 15.28 -50.85
CA GLN A 37 24.08 14.97 -51.35
C GLN A 37 23.00 15.89 -50.76
N CYS A 38 23.07 16.18 -49.46
CA CYS A 38 22.15 17.13 -48.82
C CYS A 38 22.44 18.58 -49.24
N THR A 39 23.70 18.91 -49.49
CA THR A 39 24.11 20.23 -49.99
C THR A 39 23.54 20.48 -51.39
N LYS A 40 23.65 19.51 -52.31
CA LYS A 40 23.06 19.61 -53.66
C LYS A 40 21.54 19.72 -53.64
N GLY A 41 20.89 19.08 -52.67
CA GLY A 41 19.44 19.10 -52.52
C GLY A 41 18.88 20.37 -51.87
N ASN A 42 19.75 21.31 -51.45
CA ASN A 42 19.39 22.44 -50.60
C ASN A 42 18.64 22.00 -49.32
N ARG A 43 19.13 20.94 -48.66
CA ARG A 43 18.58 20.33 -47.44
C ARG A 43 19.62 20.23 -46.34
N GLN A 44 20.47 21.25 -46.21
CA GLN A 44 21.52 21.31 -45.20
C GLN A 44 20.93 21.27 -43.78
N GLU A 45 19.78 21.92 -43.57
CA GLU A 45 19.07 21.97 -42.29
C GLU A 45 18.60 20.59 -41.81
N ASP A 46 18.29 19.66 -42.73
CA ASP A 46 17.85 18.29 -42.40
C ASP A 46 19.04 17.31 -42.26
N CYS A 47 20.27 17.74 -42.55
CA CYS A 47 21.45 16.89 -42.64
C CYS A 47 22.13 16.70 -41.29
N GLU A 48 21.49 15.94 -40.41
CA GLU A 48 21.98 15.67 -39.06
C GLU A 48 22.73 14.33 -38.96
N TYR A 49 23.81 14.32 -38.18
CA TYR A 49 24.51 13.11 -37.76
C TYR A 49 24.24 12.90 -36.27
N THR A 50 23.93 11.67 -35.85
CA THR A 50 23.77 11.34 -34.43
C THR A 50 25.07 11.62 -33.69
N THR A 51 25.10 12.69 -32.89
CA THR A 51 26.19 12.98 -31.97
C THR A 51 26.04 12.06 -30.76
N GLU A 52 26.87 11.03 -30.71
CA GLU A 52 27.25 10.23 -29.52
C GLU A 52 26.34 10.44 -28.28
N GLY A 53 25.21 9.75 -28.26
CA GLY A 53 24.39 9.55 -27.07
C GLY A 53 24.50 8.09 -26.66
N GLN A 54 24.83 7.85 -25.40
CA GLN A 54 24.97 6.51 -24.80
C GLN A 54 23.88 5.57 -25.31
N SER A 55 24.28 4.38 -25.74
CA SER A 55 23.32 3.43 -26.29
C SER A 55 22.28 3.07 -25.23
N GLN A 56 21.03 2.84 -25.60
CA GLN A 56 20.00 2.37 -24.66
C GLN A 56 20.46 1.12 -23.88
N MET A 57 21.33 0.31 -24.50
CA MET A 57 21.96 -0.85 -23.88
C MET A 57 22.84 -0.47 -22.69
N GLU A 58 23.65 0.58 -22.82
CA GLU A 58 24.50 1.12 -21.73
C GLU A 58 23.65 1.75 -20.61
N THR A 59 22.53 2.40 -20.96
CA THR A 59 21.58 2.90 -19.93
C THR A 59 20.92 1.76 -19.17
N LEU A 60 20.57 0.67 -19.87
CA LEU A 60 20.00 -0.53 -19.26
C LEU A 60 21.03 -1.23 -18.36
N GLU A 61 22.26 -1.41 -18.82
CA GLU A 61 23.34 -2.04 -18.05
C GLU A 61 23.62 -1.27 -16.75
N ASN A 62 23.76 0.06 -16.83
CA ASN A 62 23.92 0.90 -15.64
C ASN A 62 22.74 0.80 -14.67
N SER A 63 21.52 0.68 -15.21
CA SER A 63 20.32 0.51 -14.39
C SER A 63 20.28 -0.86 -13.71
N ILE A 64 20.65 -1.92 -14.43
CA ILE A 64 20.74 -3.28 -13.91
C ILE A 64 21.77 -3.33 -12.77
N SER A 65 22.98 -2.78 -12.97
CA SER A 65 24.02 -2.75 -11.93
C SER A 65 23.56 -1.99 -10.69
N ARG A 66 22.90 -0.84 -10.85
CA ARG A 66 22.38 -0.05 -9.71
C ARG A 66 21.29 -0.80 -8.95
N LEU A 67 20.38 -1.45 -9.65
CA LEU A 67 19.28 -2.20 -9.04
C LEU A 67 19.80 -3.45 -8.31
N GLN A 68 20.76 -4.17 -8.90
CA GLN A 68 21.38 -5.33 -8.27
C GLN A 68 22.13 -4.96 -6.99
N ALA A 69 22.87 -3.84 -6.99
CA ALA A 69 23.52 -3.33 -5.78
C ALA A 69 22.49 -3.01 -4.68
N ARG A 70 21.36 -2.38 -5.06
CA ARG A 70 20.31 -2.05 -4.09
C ARG A 70 19.62 -3.29 -3.53
N ILE A 71 19.37 -4.31 -4.35
CA ILE A 71 18.84 -5.60 -3.90
C ILE A 71 19.81 -6.25 -2.92
N HIS A 72 21.11 -6.29 -3.25
CA HIS A 72 22.12 -6.85 -2.38
C HIS A 72 22.17 -6.17 -1.00
N ASP A 73 22.10 -4.84 -0.96
CA ASP A 73 22.07 -4.07 0.30
C ASP A 73 20.81 -4.36 1.14
N LEU A 74 19.66 -4.55 0.48
CA LEU A 74 18.38 -4.85 1.14
C LEU A 74 18.31 -6.30 1.63
N GLU A 75 18.94 -7.24 0.92
CA GLU A 75 18.98 -8.67 1.28
C GLU A 75 20.01 -8.95 2.39
N HIS A 76 21.03 -8.12 2.55
CA HIS A 76 22.10 -8.29 3.54
C HIS A 76 22.20 -7.12 4.53
N PRO A 77 21.18 -6.88 5.38
CA PRO A 77 21.14 -5.78 6.36
C PRO A 77 22.20 -5.89 7.49
N ALA A 78 23.06 -6.91 7.47
CA ALA A 78 24.08 -7.15 8.48
C ALA A 78 25.26 -6.15 8.43
N THR A 79 25.50 -5.49 7.28
CA THR A 79 26.67 -4.60 7.09
C THR A 79 26.46 -3.18 7.63
N THR A 80 25.22 -2.77 7.92
CA THR A 80 24.89 -1.43 8.46
C THR A 80 24.49 -1.47 9.95
N ARG A 81 24.97 -2.47 10.69
CA ARG A 81 24.63 -2.66 12.11
C ARG A 81 25.70 -2.01 13.00
N SER A 82 25.70 -0.70 13.07
CA SER A 82 26.41 0.04 14.11
C SER A 82 25.63 1.30 14.44
N THR A 83 25.29 1.43 15.73
CA THR A 83 24.57 2.52 16.44
C THR A 83 23.04 2.59 16.28
N GLU A 84 22.36 1.92 17.22
CA GLU A 84 21.31 2.47 18.09
C GLU A 84 20.10 3.19 17.46
N GLU A 85 18.95 2.49 17.44
CA GLU A 85 17.87 2.65 18.42
C GLU A 85 16.88 1.51 18.16
N ALA A 86 16.51 0.75 19.19
CA ALA A 86 15.30 -0.06 19.06
C ALA A 86 14.18 0.92 18.73
N VAL A 87 13.65 0.85 17.51
CA VAL A 87 12.48 1.63 17.10
C VAL A 87 11.38 1.27 18.08
N LEU A 88 11.24 2.07 19.13
CA LEU A 88 10.04 2.07 19.95
C LEU A 88 8.95 2.38 18.95
N LEU A 89 8.05 1.41 18.73
CA LEU A 89 6.82 1.65 18.00
C LEU A 89 6.08 2.72 18.79
N ARG A 90 6.31 3.99 18.42
CA ARG A 90 5.52 5.11 18.87
C ARG A 90 4.11 4.75 18.45
N PRO A 91 3.15 4.62 19.38
CA PRO A 91 1.79 4.25 19.03
C PRO A 91 1.32 5.23 17.94
N PRO A 92 0.94 4.73 16.74
CA PRO A 92 0.64 5.56 15.57
C PRO A 92 -0.53 6.52 15.84
N TYR A 93 -1.30 6.24 16.89
CA TYR A 93 -2.27 7.16 17.46
C TYR A 93 -1.79 7.59 18.85
N GLN A 94 -1.00 8.66 18.91
CA GLN A 94 -0.98 9.45 20.14
C GLN A 94 -2.36 10.10 20.24
N TYR A 95 -3.19 9.57 21.13
CA TYR A 95 -4.42 10.21 21.56
C TYR A 95 -4.04 11.46 22.37
N THR A 96 -3.51 12.48 21.69
CA THR A 96 -2.67 13.54 22.27
C THR A 96 -3.35 14.46 23.27
N ASN A 97 -4.62 14.26 23.62
CA ASN A 97 -5.32 15.12 24.58
C ASN A 97 -6.24 14.41 25.58
N SER A 98 -6.11 13.08 25.78
CA SER A 98 -6.82 12.40 26.88
C SER A 98 -5.87 12.18 28.07
N PRO A 99 -6.33 12.09 29.33
CA PRO A 99 -5.47 11.75 30.47
C PRO A 99 -4.87 10.34 30.27
N SER A 100 -3.72 10.27 29.60
CA SER A 100 -3.28 9.16 28.73
C SER A 100 -2.60 8.00 29.47
N GLY A 101 -3.30 7.39 30.42
CA GLY A 101 -2.88 6.12 31.03
C GLY A 101 -4.02 5.21 31.50
N ALA A 102 -5.26 5.73 31.57
CA ALA A 102 -6.36 5.01 32.22
C ALA A 102 -7.00 3.92 31.35
N PHE A 103 -6.93 4.03 30.01
CA PHE A 103 -7.63 3.11 29.10
C PHE A 103 -6.70 2.65 27.99
N SER A 104 -6.06 1.49 28.17
CA SER A 104 -5.25 0.86 27.13
C SER A 104 -6.09 -0.15 26.33
N PRO A 105 -6.11 -0.10 24.99
CA PRO A 105 -6.82 -1.07 24.16
C PRO A 105 -6.03 -2.41 24.11
N LYS A 106 -6.11 -3.18 25.20
CA LYS A 106 -5.30 -4.39 25.42
C LYS A 106 -5.43 -5.44 24.30
N SER A 107 -6.66 -5.65 23.79
CA SER A 107 -6.95 -6.60 22.71
C SER A 107 -6.21 -6.26 21.43
N LEU A 108 -6.36 -5.02 20.97
CA LEU A 108 -5.69 -4.53 19.78
C LEU A 108 -4.18 -4.50 19.95
N LEU A 109 -3.69 -4.00 21.09
CA LEU A 109 -2.26 -3.87 21.34
C LEU A 109 -1.54 -5.22 21.33
N ALA A 110 -2.10 -6.23 22.00
CA ALA A 110 -1.53 -7.58 22.00
C ALA A 110 -1.52 -8.19 20.59
N THR A 111 -2.58 -7.96 19.81
CA THR A 111 -2.67 -8.42 18.42
C THR A 111 -1.63 -7.75 17.51
N VAL A 112 -1.41 -6.44 17.68
CA VAL A 112 -0.38 -5.70 16.92
C VAL A 112 1.03 -6.14 17.32
N TYR A 113 1.30 -6.36 18.62
CA TYR A 113 2.59 -6.91 19.06
C TYR A 113 2.83 -8.32 18.54
N PHE A 114 1.80 -9.15 18.52
CA PHE A 114 1.86 -10.46 17.90
C PHE A 114 2.28 -10.37 16.43
N LEU A 115 1.57 -9.57 15.63
CA LEU A 115 1.90 -9.39 14.20
C LEU A 115 3.28 -8.78 14.01
N GLY A 116 3.66 -7.80 14.83
CA GLY A 116 5.00 -7.20 14.81
C GLY A 116 6.10 -8.23 15.08
N CYS A 117 5.89 -9.14 16.03
CA CYS A 117 6.80 -10.25 16.28
C CYS A 117 6.82 -11.27 15.13
N LEU A 118 5.66 -11.56 14.53
CA LEU A 118 5.51 -12.51 13.42
C LEU A 118 6.29 -12.05 12.18
N PHE A 119 6.21 -10.76 11.86
CA PHE A 119 6.86 -10.15 10.69
C PHE A 119 8.29 -9.64 10.97
N SER A 120 8.79 -9.78 12.20
CA SER A 120 10.16 -9.39 12.52
C SER A 120 11.17 -10.39 11.99
N ASP A 121 12.26 -9.88 11.39
CA ASP A 121 13.43 -10.69 11.00
C ASP A 121 14.30 -11.09 12.19
N ASN A 122 14.06 -10.52 13.38
CA ASN A 122 14.83 -10.84 14.56
C ASN A 122 14.33 -12.16 15.20
N PRO A 123 15.18 -13.20 15.32
CA PRO A 123 14.77 -14.48 15.86
C PRO A 123 14.26 -14.41 17.31
N THR A 124 14.74 -13.44 18.11
CA THR A 124 14.31 -13.28 19.51
C THR A 124 12.89 -12.75 19.64
N TRP A 125 12.46 -11.87 18.72
CA TRP A 125 11.08 -11.38 18.69
C TRP A 125 10.16 -12.42 18.08
N LYS A 126 10.62 -13.10 17.02
CA LYS A 126 9.86 -14.14 16.35
C LYS A 126 9.52 -15.31 17.28
N SER A 127 10.43 -15.68 18.18
CA SER A 127 10.19 -16.74 19.17
C SER A 127 9.10 -16.39 20.18
N ARG A 128 8.86 -15.10 20.44
CA ARG A 128 7.83 -14.60 21.38
C ARG A 128 6.46 -14.41 20.72
N SER A 129 6.34 -14.63 19.41
CA SER A 129 5.07 -14.41 18.69
C SER A 129 3.92 -15.25 19.27
N GLN A 130 4.18 -16.51 19.64
CA GLN A 130 3.16 -17.38 20.22
C GLN A 130 2.65 -16.90 21.59
N ASP A 131 3.52 -16.31 22.41
CA ASP A 131 3.12 -15.74 23.71
C ASP A 131 2.16 -14.56 23.53
N PHE A 132 2.45 -13.69 22.56
CA PHE A 132 1.58 -12.56 22.23
C PHE A 132 0.29 -13.00 21.53
N LEU A 133 0.31 -14.07 20.74
CA LEU A 133 -0.91 -14.65 20.17
C LEU A 133 -1.83 -15.16 21.27
N ALA A 134 -1.30 -15.90 22.25
CA ALA A 134 -2.08 -16.37 23.39
C ALA A 134 -2.70 -15.20 24.18
N GLN A 135 -1.94 -14.13 24.40
CA GLN A 135 -2.45 -12.91 25.04
C GLN A 135 -3.53 -12.22 24.20
N ALA A 136 -3.34 -12.11 22.88
CA ALA A 136 -4.29 -11.50 21.97
C ALA A 136 -5.65 -12.22 22.04
N LEU A 137 -5.65 -13.56 21.98
CA LEU A 137 -6.87 -14.37 22.07
C LEU A 137 -7.61 -14.19 23.41
N VAL A 138 -6.88 -14.13 24.53
CA VAL A 138 -7.48 -13.89 25.86
C VAL A 138 -8.08 -12.49 25.94
N TYR A 139 -7.36 -11.47 25.48
CA TYR A 139 -7.83 -10.09 25.57
C TYR A 139 -8.95 -9.77 24.58
N THR A 140 -8.98 -10.37 23.39
CA THR A 140 -10.10 -10.21 22.46
C THR A 140 -11.38 -10.83 23.02
N ALA A 141 -11.30 -12.03 23.60
CA ALA A 141 -12.44 -12.68 24.26
C ALA A 141 -13.02 -11.84 25.42
N GLN A 142 -12.16 -11.06 26.11
CA GLN A 142 -12.56 -10.15 27.19
C GLN A 142 -12.78 -8.70 26.71
N GLY A 143 -12.71 -8.45 25.40
CA GLY A 143 -12.65 -7.10 24.82
C GLY A 143 -13.85 -6.22 25.17
N LEU A 144 -15.05 -6.79 25.24
CA LEU A 144 -16.27 -6.07 25.61
C LEU A 144 -16.37 -5.72 27.10
N SER A 145 -15.66 -6.44 27.96
CA SER A 145 -15.55 -6.17 29.41
C SER A 145 -14.55 -5.06 29.72
N SER A 146 -13.85 -4.55 28.70
CA SER A 146 -12.97 -3.39 28.81
C SER A 146 -13.72 -2.13 29.26
N THR A 147 -12.99 -1.24 29.94
CA THR A 147 -13.43 0.09 30.35
C THR A 147 -13.17 1.15 29.27
N HIS A 148 -12.55 0.79 28.14
CA HIS A 148 -12.22 1.74 27.07
C HIS A 148 -13.48 2.22 26.32
N PRO A 149 -13.67 3.53 26.08
CA PRO A 149 -14.81 4.07 25.33
C PRO A 149 -15.02 3.42 23.95
N SER A 150 -13.94 3.23 23.19
CA SER A 150 -13.96 2.60 21.86
C SER A 150 -13.70 1.08 21.88
N LYS A 151 -13.99 0.40 22.99
CA LYS A 151 -13.71 -1.05 23.17
C LYS A 151 -14.25 -1.94 22.05
N VAL A 152 -15.45 -1.63 21.53
CA VAL A 152 -16.06 -2.39 20.44
C VAL A 152 -15.21 -2.29 19.19
N LEU A 153 -14.82 -1.07 18.80
CA LEU A 153 -13.98 -0.81 17.63
C LEU A 153 -12.62 -1.52 17.75
N HIS A 154 -11.95 -1.41 18.90
CA HIS A 154 -10.67 -2.09 19.11
C HIS A 154 -10.78 -3.62 19.13
N THR A 155 -11.91 -4.15 19.60
CA THR A 155 -12.18 -5.59 19.55
C THR A 155 -12.38 -6.03 18.11
N VAL A 156 -13.21 -5.33 17.32
CA VAL A 156 -13.39 -5.56 15.88
C VAL A 156 -12.06 -5.51 15.13
N GLN A 157 -11.24 -4.49 15.37
CA GLN A 157 -9.90 -4.38 14.75
C GLN A 157 -9.01 -5.59 15.09
N ALA A 158 -9.01 -6.04 16.35
CA ALA A 158 -8.25 -7.20 16.77
C ALA A 158 -8.77 -8.51 16.16
N GLU A 159 -10.09 -8.72 16.12
CA GLU A 159 -10.74 -9.89 15.50
C GLU A 159 -10.41 -9.98 14.00
N VAL A 160 -10.48 -8.86 13.27
CA VAL A 160 -10.14 -8.81 11.83
C VAL A 160 -8.67 -9.18 11.58
N LEU A 161 -7.76 -8.67 12.42
CA LEU A 161 -6.32 -8.97 12.31
C LEU A 161 -6.03 -10.44 12.62
N LEU A 162 -6.67 -11.01 13.65
CA LEU A 162 -6.57 -12.42 13.98
C LEU A 162 -7.16 -13.30 12.88
N ALA A 163 -8.31 -12.93 12.30
CA ALA A 163 -8.90 -13.63 11.18
C ALA A 163 -7.93 -13.72 9.99
N ASN A 164 -7.33 -12.59 9.59
CA ASN A 164 -6.32 -12.56 8.53
C ASN A 164 -5.11 -13.46 8.84
N TYR A 165 -4.64 -13.48 10.08
CA TYR A 165 -3.57 -14.38 10.48
C TYR A 165 -3.98 -15.85 10.32
N PHE A 166 -5.11 -16.27 10.88
CA PHE A 166 -5.55 -17.68 10.80
C PHE A 166 -5.80 -18.12 9.37
N PHE A 167 -6.38 -17.24 8.55
CA PHE A 167 -6.50 -17.48 7.11
C PHE A 167 -5.14 -17.65 6.43
N SER A 168 -4.15 -16.81 6.74
CA SER A 168 -2.80 -16.90 6.15
C SER A 168 -2.06 -18.19 6.51
N VAL A 169 -2.35 -18.78 7.68
CA VAL A 169 -1.76 -20.06 8.13
C VAL A 169 -2.57 -21.27 7.62
N GLY A 170 -3.69 -21.05 6.92
CA GLY A 170 -4.56 -22.12 6.41
C GLY A 170 -5.53 -22.69 7.46
N LYS A 171 -5.63 -22.06 8.64
CA LYS A 171 -6.58 -22.40 9.70
C LYS A 171 -7.92 -21.75 9.42
N LEU A 172 -8.62 -22.25 8.41
CA LEU A 172 -9.82 -21.61 7.86
C LEU A 172 -10.98 -21.55 8.86
N LEU A 173 -11.16 -22.57 9.69
CA LEU A 173 -12.24 -22.59 10.69
C LEU A 173 -12.04 -21.50 11.75
N GLU A 174 -10.83 -21.37 12.28
CA GLU A 174 -10.47 -20.33 13.24
C GLU A 174 -10.58 -18.94 12.60
N GLY A 175 -10.13 -18.77 11.36
CA GLY A 175 -10.31 -17.51 10.63
C GLY A 175 -11.78 -17.13 10.46
N ARG A 176 -12.63 -18.11 10.11
CA ARG A 176 -14.09 -17.93 10.00
C ARG A 176 -14.75 -17.60 11.33
N TYR A 177 -14.29 -18.20 12.41
CA TYR A 177 -14.75 -17.90 13.76
C TYR A 177 -14.51 -16.43 14.12
N HIS A 178 -13.28 -15.95 13.95
CA HIS A 178 -12.91 -14.56 14.27
C HIS A 178 -13.65 -13.54 13.40
N ILE A 179 -13.78 -13.77 12.08
CA ILE A 179 -14.52 -12.84 11.22
C ILE A 179 -16.03 -12.81 11.52
N SER A 180 -16.62 -13.95 11.91
CA SER A 180 -18.03 -14.02 12.29
C SER A 180 -18.33 -13.26 13.58
N ILE A 181 -17.40 -13.30 14.55
CA ILE A 181 -17.46 -12.46 15.75
C ILE A 181 -17.41 -10.99 15.36
N SER A 182 -16.44 -10.59 14.53
CA SER A 182 -16.31 -9.22 14.05
C SER A 182 -17.59 -8.73 13.38
N MET A 183 -18.18 -9.54 12.49
CA MET A 183 -19.43 -9.22 11.79
C MET A 183 -20.59 -9.03 12.77
N SER A 184 -20.73 -9.92 13.74
CA SER A 184 -21.75 -9.83 14.79
C SER A 184 -21.58 -8.57 15.66
N LEU A 185 -20.34 -8.22 16.00
CA LEU A 185 -20.03 -6.99 16.74
C LEU A 185 -20.36 -5.74 15.92
N CYS A 186 -19.99 -5.70 14.64
CA CYS A 186 -20.30 -4.60 13.75
C CYS A 186 -21.80 -4.36 13.64
N ILE A 187 -22.60 -5.41 13.43
CA ILE A 187 -24.06 -5.32 13.32
C ILE A 187 -24.67 -4.94 14.68
N GLY A 188 -24.30 -5.63 15.76
CA GLY A 188 -24.83 -5.40 17.10
C GLY A 188 -24.50 -4.03 17.66
N SER A 189 -23.45 -3.37 17.17
CA SER A 189 -23.08 -2.00 17.52
C SER A 189 -23.47 -0.95 16.47
N GLY A 190 -24.22 -1.34 15.44
CA GLY A 190 -24.74 -0.42 14.43
C GLY A 190 -23.68 0.18 13.50
N LEU A 191 -22.50 -0.44 13.36
CA LEU A 191 -21.47 0.03 12.41
C LEU A 191 -21.89 -0.13 10.94
N ASN A 192 -22.97 -0.86 10.67
CA ASN A 192 -23.60 -0.97 9.35
C ASN A 192 -24.65 0.12 9.07
N LYS A 193 -24.95 0.98 10.05
CA LYS A 193 -25.98 2.04 9.97
C LYS A 193 -25.43 3.44 10.29
N ILE A 194 -24.19 3.73 9.89
CA ILE A 194 -23.55 5.02 10.20
C ILE A 194 -24.14 6.11 9.30
N ARG A 195 -25.01 6.95 9.87
CA ARG A 195 -25.61 8.10 9.17
C ARG A 195 -24.84 9.41 9.44
N PRO A 196 -24.51 10.21 8.42
CA PRO A 196 -23.77 11.47 8.57
C PRO A 196 -24.56 12.66 9.17
N THR A 197 -25.90 12.65 9.09
CA THR A 197 -26.71 13.88 9.22
C THR A 197 -27.26 14.18 10.62
N GLU A 198 -27.08 13.31 11.60
CA GLU A 198 -27.58 13.58 12.96
C GLU A 198 -26.43 13.90 13.92
N SER A 199 -26.35 15.19 14.27
CA SER A 199 -25.79 15.63 15.54
C SER A 199 -26.22 14.65 16.63
N PHE A 200 -25.23 13.95 17.18
CA PHE A 200 -25.30 12.89 18.19
C PHE A 200 -26.23 13.18 19.37
N SER A 201 -27.53 12.99 19.18
CA SER A 201 -28.54 13.01 20.24
C SER A 201 -29.74 12.19 19.80
N LEU A 202 -29.55 10.89 19.62
CA LEU A 202 -30.65 9.93 19.75
C LEU A 202 -30.46 9.19 21.06
N TYR A 203 -31.35 9.48 21.99
CA TYR A 203 -31.64 8.63 23.13
C TYR A 203 -32.19 7.32 22.56
N ASP A 204 -31.32 6.34 22.31
CA ASP A 204 -31.76 4.97 22.13
C ASP A 204 -31.82 4.28 23.52
N ASN A 205 -32.96 3.66 23.81
CA ASN A 205 -33.29 3.00 25.08
C ASN A 205 -32.47 1.72 25.33
N SER A 206 -31.46 1.46 24.50
CA SER A 206 -30.55 0.30 24.54
C SER A 206 -29.26 0.55 25.33
N GLY A 207 -29.07 1.75 25.90
CA GLY A 207 -28.01 2.02 26.89
C GLY A 207 -26.59 2.16 26.31
N MET A 208 -26.43 2.16 24.99
CA MET A 208 -25.14 2.39 24.33
C MET A 208 -25.16 3.72 23.56
N SER A 209 -25.04 4.84 24.28
CA SER A 209 -25.05 6.19 23.71
C SER A 209 -23.68 6.56 23.13
N TRP A 210 -23.63 6.88 21.84
CA TRP A 210 -22.43 7.39 21.16
C TRP A 210 -22.26 8.88 21.46
N LYS A 211 -21.06 9.30 21.88
CA LYS A 211 -20.67 10.71 21.82
C LYS A 211 -20.20 11.04 20.41
N ALA A 212 -20.40 12.29 19.98
CA ALA A 212 -19.85 12.81 18.73
C ALA A 212 -18.34 12.60 18.69
N GLY A 213 -17.92 11.53 18.00
CA GLY A 213 -16.53 11.17 17.83
C GLY A 213 -15.83 12.16 16.89
N SER A 214 -14.51 12.24 17.00
CA SER A 214 -13.71 12.99 16.03
C SER A 214 -13.94 12.44 14.60
N PRO A 215 -13.72 13.23 13.53
CA PRO A 215 -13.83 12.74 12.15
C PRO A 215 -13.00 11.47 11.88
N ILE A 216 -11.87 11.33 12.57
CA ILE A 216 -11.00 10.15 12.52
C ILE A 216 -11.71 8.92 13.09
N GLU A 217 -12.34 9.05 14.26
CA GLU A 217 -13.06 7.93 14.89
C GLU A 217 -14.25 7.47 14.04
N ILE A 218 -14.95 8.40 13.39
CA ILE A 218 -16.01 8.09 12.43
C ILE A 218 -15.42 7.34 11.22
N GLY A 219 -14.29 7.81 10.69
CA GLY A 219 -13.57 7.15 9.61
C GLY A 219 -13.15 5.72 9.96
N GLU A 220 -12.57 5.50 11.14
CA GLU A 220 -12.17 4.16 11.61
C GLU A 220 -13.36 3.20 11.70
N ARG A 221 -14.53 3.68 12.12
CA ARG A 221 -15.77 2.88 12.20
C ARG A 221 -16.29 2.50 10.82
N ILE A 222 -16.31 3.45 9.90
CA ILE A 222 -16.70 3.20 8.50
C ILE A 222 -15.75 2.16 7.89
N ILE A 223 -14.44 2.35 8.04
CA ILE A 223 -13.42 1.43 7.54
C ILE A 223 -13.60 0.04 8.18
N ALA A 224 -13.81 -0.04 9.50
CA ALA A 224 -13.98 -1.31 10.21
C ALA A 224 -15.18 -2.11 9.68
N TRP A 225 -16.29 -1.45 9.37
CA TRP A 225 -17.46 -2.09 8.74
C TRP A 225 -17.09 -2.70 7.38
N TRP A 226 -16.55 -1.88 6.47
CA TRP A 226 -16.27 -2.32 5.11
C TRP A 226 -15.17 -3.36 5.02
N VAL A 227 -14.14 -3.27 5.86
CA VAL A 227 -13.09 -4.30 5.95
C VAL A 227 -13.67 -5.62 6.44
N THR A 228 -14.50 -5.60 7.49
CA THR A 228 -15.13 -6.80 8.04
C THR A 228 -16.03 -7.46 7.00
N LEU A 229 -16.92 -6.69 6.39
CA LEU A 229 -17.84 -7.19 5.36
C LEU A 229 -17.08 -7.75 4.15
N SER A 230 -16.09 -7.02 3.64
CA SER A 230 -15.32 -7.46 2.47
C SER A 230 -14.54 -8.75 2.74
N LEU A 231 -13.93 -8.85 3.94
CA LEU A 231 -13.16 -10.03 4.33
C LEU A 231 -14.08 -11.25 4.52
N ASP A 232 -15.23 -11.08 5.17
CA ASP A 232 -16.21 -12.17 5.33
C ASP A 232 -16.70 -12.70 3.98
N GLN A 233 -17.07 -11.80 3.06
CA GLN A 233 -17.55 -12.18 1.73
C GLN A 233 -16.47 -12.86 0.89
N SER A 234 -15.24 -12.33 0.92
CA SER A 234 -14.12 -12.90 0.17
C SER A 234 -13.81 -14.34 0.63
N TRP A 235 -13.83 -14.58 1.94
CA TRP A 235 -13.56 -15.92 2.49
C TRP A 235 -14.77 -16.85 2.46
N ALA A 236 -16.01 -16.33 2.44
CA ALA A 236 -17.19 -17.13 2.14
C ALA A 236 -17.11 -17.70 0.72
N ALA A 237 -16.77 -16.85 -0.26
CA ALA A 237 -16.58 -17.26 -1.64
C ALA A 237 -15.41 -18.25 -1.79
N ALA A 238 -14.25 -17.98 -1.16
CA ALA A 238 -13.08 -18.85 -1.23
C ALA A 238 -13.31 -20.24 -0.61
N CYS A 239 -14.16 -20.34 0.40
CA CYS A 239 -14.52 -21.59 1.06
C CYS A 239 -15.76 -22.28 0.45
N GLU A 240 -16.36 -21.72 -0.60
CA GLU A 240 -17.61 -22.19 -1.22
C GLU A 240 -18.77 -22.32 -0.22
N ILE A 241 -18.84 -21.40 0.74
CA ILE A 241 -19.92 -21.36 1.74
C ILE A 241 -20.87 -20.22 1.36
N ASN A 242 -22.17 -20.48 1.38
CA ASN A 242 -23.18 -19.44 1.18
C ASN A 242 -23.01 -18.31 2.20
N SER A 243 -22.93 -17.08 1.72
CA SER A 243 -22.95 -15.92 2.58
C SER A 243 -24.38 -15.67 3.05
N TYR A 244 -24.59 -15.65 4.38
CA TYR A 244 -25.90 -15.32 4.96
C TYR A 244 -26.14 -13.81 5.02
N ASN A 245 -25.21 -13.00 4.50
CA ASN A 245 -25.16 -11.56 4.73
C ASN A 245 -25.70 -10.72 3.56
N ASP A 246 -26.29 -11.32 2.52
CA ASP A 246 -26.82 -10.59 1.36
C ASP A 246 -27.88 -9.55 1.73
N GLY A 247 -28.79 -9.89 2.66
CA GLY A 247 -29.76 -8.93 3.19
C GLY A 247 -29.10 -7.78 3.98
N ILE A 248 -28.04 -8.10 4.73
CA ILE A 248 -27.29 -7.10 5.52
C ILE A 248 -26.52 -6.14 4.61
N ILE A 249 -26.04 -6.60 3.45
CA ILE A 249 -25.42 -5.75 2.44
C ILE A 249 -26.45 -4.78 1.88
N ALA A 250 -27.64 -5.27 1.52
CA ALA A 250 -28.71 -4.46 0.95
C ALA A 250 -29.23 -3.39 1.93
N GLU A 251 -29.23 -3.69 3.22
CA GLU A 251 -29.67 -2.78 4.29
C GLU A 251 -28.54 -1.89 4.85
N THR A 252 -27.33 -1.95 4.28
CA THR A 252 -26.22 -1.12 4.78
C THR A 252 -26.46 0.35 4.49
N GLU A 253 -26.42 1.18 5.52
CA GLU A 253 -26.52 2.64 5.42
C GLU A 253 -25.16 3.32 5.61
N THR A 254 -24.16 2.55 6.05
CA THR A 254 -22.80 3.05 6.24
C THR A 254 -22.19 3.42 4.89
N PRO A 255 -21.69 4.65 4.73
CA PRO A 255 -21.18 5.09 3.45
C PRO A 255 -19.82 4.48 3.10
N TRP A 256 -19.45 4.52 1.83
CA TRP A 256 -18.14 4.02 1.36
C TRP A 256 -16.96 4.76 2.03
N PRO A 257 -15.87 4.09 2.45
CA PRO A 257 -14.78 4.72 3.16
C PRO A 257 -14.03 5.71 2.26
N LEU A 258 -13.67 6.86 2.84
CA LEU A 258 -12.65 7.74 2.29
C LEU A 258 -11.26 7.20 2.63
N ARG A 259 -10.24 7.80 2.00
CA ARG A 259 -8.87 7.59 2.44
C ARG A 259 -8.66 8.18 3.83
N ILE A 260 -7.76 7.58 4.61
CA ILE A 260 -7.51 7.99 6.00
C ILE A 260 -7.08 9.45 6.10
N GLU A 261 -6.34 9.95 5.09
CA GLU A 261 -5.87 11.33 5.03
C GLU A 261 -7.02 12.35 4.98
N SER A 262 -8.15 11.99 4.36
CA SER A 262 -9.34 12.85 4.31
C SER A 262 -9.95 13.01 5.71
N TYR A 263 -10.03 11.95 6.50
CA TYR A 263 -10.53 12.02 7.87
C TYR A 263 -9.57 12.81 8.79
N LEU A 264 -8.26 12.72 8.56
CA LEU A 264 -7.26 13.54 9.25
C LEU A 264 -7.44 15.04 8.97
N GLN A 265 -7.87 15.38 7.76
CA GLN A 265 -8.22 16.75 7.35
C GLN A 265 -9.59 17.20 7.85
N GLY A 266 -10.29 16.37 8.64
CA GLY A 266 -11.63 16.64 9.13
C GLY A 266 -12.72 16.51 8.08
N GLN A 267 -12.39 15.99 6.90
CA GLN A 267 -13.36 15.76 5.84
C GLN A 267 -14.23 14.56 6.22
N LEU A 268 -15.53 14.83 6.33
CA LEU A 268 -16.55 13.80 6.29
C LEU A 268 -17.12 13.76 4.88
N LEU A 269 -17.58 12.59 4.45
CA LEU A 269 -18.17 12.43 3.13
C LEU A 269 -19.26 13.50 2.91
N PRO A 270 -19.20 14.26 1.81
CA PRO A 270 -20.27 15.18 1.46
C PRO A 270 -21.48 14.34 1.04
N TRP A 271 -22.59 14.56 1.71
CA TRP A 271 -23.91 14.12 1.27
C TRP A 271 -24.79 15.36 1.18
#